data_AF-A0A150KGM6-F1
#
_entry.id   AF-A0A150KGM6-F1
#
_cell.length_a   1.000
_cell.length_b   1.000
_cell.length_c   1.000
_cell.angle_alpha   90.00
_cell.angle_beta   90.00
_cell.angle_gamma   90.00
#
_symmetry.space_group_name_H-M   'P 1'
#
loop_
_entity.id
_entity.type
_entity.pdbx_description
1 polymer ?
#
loop_
_entity_poly.entity_id
_entity_poly.type
_entity_poly.pdbx_seq_one_letter_code
_entity_poly.pdbx_strand_id
1 'polypeptide(L)'
;MMPEYDYHHLPHVKVQSASKKALWATLVLTLFFTFVEMIGGLVSHSLALLSDSAHMASDVIALLFSMLALFMATRPPNRKYTFGYLR
;
A
#
# COMPACT_ATOMS: atom_id res chain seq x y z
N MET A 1 -15.66 -24.18 -44.15
CA MET A 1 -14.90 -22.96 -43.79
C MET A 1 -15.18 -22.69 -42.32
N MET A 2 -14.15 -22.69 -41.48
CA MET A 2 -14.28 -22.70 -40.01
C MET A 2 -14.61 -21.28 -39.50
N PRO A 3 -15.42 -21.11 -38.43
CA PRO A 3 -15.61 -19.81 -37.81
C PRO A 3 -14.35 -19.41 -37.04
N GLU A 4 -13.77 -18.27 -37.43
CA GLU A 4 -12.67 -17.61 -36.74
C GLU A 4 -13.20 -17.07 -35.40
N TYR A 5 -12.66 -17.57 -34.28
CA TYR A 5 -12.98 -17.04 -32.96
C TYR A 5 -12.00 -15.91 -32.67
N ASP A 6 -12.48 -14.67 -32.76
CA ASP A 6 -11.74 -13.48 -32.37
C ASP A 6 -11.53 -13.44 -30.84
N TYR A 7 -10.38 -13.95 -30.39
CA TYR A 7 -9.89 -13.74 -29.03
C TYR A 7 -9.16 -12.41 -28.95
N HIS A 8 -9.88 -11.29 -28.95
CA HIS A 8 -9.20 -10.01 -28.80
C HIS A 8 -9.98 -9.07 -27.88
N HIS A 9 -9.25 -8.62 -26.86
CA HIS A 9 -9.58 -7.54 -25.92
C HIS A 9 -10.49 -7.94 -24.74
N LEU A 10 -9.95 -8.75 -23.83
CA LEU A 10 -10.40 -8.70 -22.43
C LEU A 10 -10.24 -7.25 -21.93
N PRO A 11 -11.28 -6.62 -21.35
CA PRO A 11 -11.14 -5.28 -20.82
C PRO A 11 -10.13 -5.31 -19.67
N HIS A 12 -8.98 -4.64 -19.85
CA HIS A 12 -8.04 -4.39 -18.79
C HIS A 12 -8.70 -3.47 -17.74
N VAL A 13 -9.41 -4.09 -16.79
CA VAL A 13 -9.98 -3.42 -15.62
C VAL A 13 -8.83 -2.69 -14.91
N LYS A 14 -8.94 -1.35 -14.80
CA LYS A 14 -7.97 -0.48 -14.15
C LYS A 14 -7.75 -0.90 -12.69
N VAL A 15 -6.76 -1.76 -12.45
CA VAL A 15 -6.29 -2.18 -11.11
C VAL A 15 -5.71 -1.01 -10.31
N GLN A 16 -5.48 0.17 -10.89
CA GLN A 16 -4.92 1.31 -10.15
C GLN A 16 -5.79 1.81 -8.98
N SER A 17 -7.12 1.79 -9.09
CA SER A 17 -7.99 2.30 -8.01
C SER A 17 -8.15 1.29 -6.87
N ALA A 18 -8.15 0.00 -7.19
CA ALA A 18 -8.15 -1.08 -6.21
C ALA A 18 -6.86 -1.08 -5.38
N SER A 19 -5.70 -0.87 -6.03
CA SER A 19 -4.40 -0.81 -5.34
C SER A 19 -4.33 0.30 -4.29
N LYS A 20 -4.88 1.49 -4.56
CA LYS A 20 -4.84 2.60 -3.59
C LYS A 20 -5.69 2.31 -2.33
N LYS A 21 -6.85 1.67 -2.51
CA LYS A 21 -7.72 1.24 -1.39
C LYS A 21 -7.09 0.10 -0.61
N ALA A 22 -6.51 -0.88 -1.31
CA ALA A 22 -5.82 -2.01 -0.69
C ALA A 22 -4.62 -1.54 0.14
N LEU A 23 -3.80 -0.63 -0.39
CA LEU A 23 -2.66 -0.03 0.33
C LEU A 23 -3.11 0.71 1.61
N TRP A 24 -4.22 1.45 1.54
CA TRP A 24 -4.78 2.12 2.73
C TRP A 24 -5.29 1.11 3.77
N ALA A 25 -5.97 0.06 3.32
CA ALA A 25 -6.48 -0.99 4.20
C ALA A 25 -5.34 -1.75 4.89
N THR A 26 -4.30 -2.14 4.14
CA THR A 26 -3.13 -2.83 4.70
C THR A 26 -2.37 -1.92 5.67
N LEU A 27 -2.17 -0.64 5.34
CA LEU A 27 -1.51 0.31 6.24
C LEU A 27 -2.25 0.42 7.58
N VAL A 28 -3.57 0.63 7.56
CA VAL A 28 -4.37 0.77 8.80
C VAL A 28 -4.32 -0.51 9.62
N LEU A 29 -4.44 -1.68 8.97
CA LEU A 29 -4.42 -2.98 9.65
C LEU A 29 -3.07 -3.27 10.30
N THR A 30 -1.96 -3.10 9.55
CA THR A 30 -0.60 -3.34 10.07
C THR A 30 -0.25 -2.35 11.17
N LEU A 31 -0.65 -1.08 11.04
CA LEU A 31 -0.46 -0.06 12.08
C LEU A 31 -1.19 -0.46 13.37
N PHE A 32 -2.45 -0.91 13.26
CA PHE A 32 -3.23 -1.35 14.41
C PHE A 32 -2.57 -2.55 15.11
N PHE A 33 -2.18 -3.58 14.36
CA PHE A 33 -1.49 -4.75 14.92
C PHE A 33 -0.18 -4.38 15.61
N THR A 34 0.64 -3.54 14.96
CA THR A 34 1.90 -3.04 15.53
C THR A 34 1.69 -2.39 16.90
N PHE A 35 0.66 -1.55 17.06
CA PHE A 35 0.35 -0.93 18.35
C PHE A 35 -0.11 -1.95 19.39
N VAL A 36 -0.97 -2.90 19.01
CA VAL A 36 -1.47 -3.95 19.90
C VAL A 36 -0.31 -4.82 20.40
N GLU A 37 0.59 -5.23 19.52
CA GLU A 37 1.73 -6.09 19.87
C GLU A 37 2.82 -5.35 20.64
N MET A 38 3.04 -4.07 20.33
CA MET A 38 3.93 -3.23 21.12
C MET A 38 3.42 -3.11 22.57
N ILE A 39 2.13 -2.81 22.76
CA ILE A 39 1.53 -2.71 24.09
C ILE A 39 1.49 -4.09 24.77
N GLY A 40 1.10 -5.14 24.04
CA GLY A 40 1.05 -6.51 24.53
C GLY A 40 2.43 -7.04 24.95
N GLY A 41 3.48 -6.70 24.20
CA GLY A 41 4.87 -7.03 24.50
C GLY A 41 5.38 -6.33 25.75
N LEU A 42 5.02 -5.04 25.93
CA LEU A 42 5.32 -4.29 27.16
C LEU A 42 4.60 -4.85 28.38
N VAL A 43 3.30 -5.14 28.28
CA VAL A 43 2.50 -5.71 29.38
C VAL A 43 3.02 -7.11 29.76
N SER A 44 3.33 -7.93 28.75
CA SER A 44 3.82 -9.30 28.95
C SER A 44 5.32 -9.36 29.32
N HIS A 45 6.03 -8.23 29.32
CA HIS A 45 7.50 -8.15 29.50
C HIS A 45 8.27 -9.11 28.58
N SER A 46 7.75 -9.36 27.37
CA SER A 46 8.30 -10.34 26.45
C SER A 46 9.11 -9.66 25.35
N LEU A 47 10.43 -9.88 25.38
CA LEU A 47 11.33 -9.41 24.33
C LEU A 47 11.02 -10.04 22.97
N ALA A 48 10.41 -11.23 22.94
CA ALA A 48 10.01 -11.90 21.71
C ALA A 48 8.89 -11.13 21.00
N LEU A 49 7.85 -10.74 21.73
CA LEU A 49 6.76 -9.89 21.20
C LEU A 49 7.25 -8.49 20.83
N LEU A 50 8.19 -7.95 21.61
CA LEU A 50 8.81 -6.65 21.29
C LEU A 50 9.60 -6.72 19.97
N SER A 51 10.39 -7.78 19.77
CA SER A 51 11.14 -8.02 18.52
C SER A 51 10.20 -8.23 17.33
N ASP A 52 9.06 -8.88 17.55
CA ASP A 52 8.03 -9.06 16.53
C ASP A 52 7.38 -7.70 16.16
N SER A 53 6.97 -6.92 17.15
CA SER A 53 6.41 -5.57 16.89
C SER A 53 7.40 -4.63 16.19
N ALA A 54 8.71 -4.78 16.42
CA ALA A 54 9.75 -3.92 15.83
C ALA A 54 9.92 -4.12 14.32
N HIS A 55 9.84 -5.35 13.81
CA HIS A 55 9.90 -5.58 12.36
C HIS A 55 8.63 -5.06 11.68
N MET A 56 7.44 -5.32 12.26
CA MET A 56 6.17 -4.78 11.75
C MET A 56 6.13 -3.25 11.77
N ALA A 57 6.74 -2.62 12.78
CA ALA A 57 6.88 -1.17 12.82
C ALA A 57 7.70 -0.63 11.62
N SER A 58 8.73 -1.35 11.19
CA SER A 58 9.53 -0.98 10.01
C SER A 58 8.70 -1.07 8.72
N ASP A 59 7.84 -2.09 8.60
CA ASP A 59 6.92 -2.23 7.46
C ASP A 59 5.89 -1.10 7.43
N VAL A 60 5.35 -0.71 8.58
CA VAL A 60 4.45 0.44 8.70
C VAL A 60 5.13 1.73 8.26
N ILE A 61 6.38 1.97 8.68
CA ILE A 61 7.17 3.14 8.26
C ILE A 61 7.35 3.13 6.74
N ALA A 62 7.70 1.98 6.15
CA ALA A 62 7.83 1.84 4.69
C ALA A 62 6.52 2.14 3.95
N LEU A 63 5.38 1.65 4.45
CA LEU A 63 4.05 1.97 3.89
C LEU A 63 3.68 3.45 4.05
N LEU A 64 4.03 4.08 5.17
CA LEU A 64 3.88 5.52 5.40
C LEU A 64 4.68 6.34 4.39
N PHE A 65 5.95 6.01 4.19
CA PHE A 65 6.80 6.65 3.18
C PHE A 65 6.27 6.43 1.76
N SER A 66 5.81 5.22 1.44
CA SER A 66 5.16 4.92 0.16
C SER A 66 3.90 5.75 -0.05
N MET A 67 3.08 5.91 1.00
CA MET A 67 1.88 6.74 0.96
C MET A 67 2.19 8.23 0.84
N LEU A 68 3.24 8.72 1.50
CA LEU A 68 3.75 10.09 1.34
C LEU A 68 4.28 10.32 -0.08
N ALA A 69 5.03 9.36 -0.63
CA ALA A 69 5.51 9.41 -2.01
C ALA A 69 4.34 9.42 -3.01
N LEU A 70 3.32 8.58 -2.79
CA LEU A 70 2.08 8.59 -3.58
C LEU A 70 1.30 9.89 -3.39
N PHE A 71 1.26 10.46 -2.19
CA PHE A 71 0.62 11.75 -1.94
C PHE A 71 1.34 12.89 -2.66
N MET A 72 2.68 12.89 -2.64
CA MET A 72 3.51 13.82 -3.41
C MET A 72 3.34 13.61 -4.93
N ALA A 73 3.28 12.36 -5.39
CA ALA A 73 3.09 12.01 -6.81
C ALA A 73 1.67 12.31 -7.31
N THR A 74 0.66 12.23 -6.44
CA THR A 74 -0.75 12.56 -6.76
C THR A 74 -1.10 14.03 -6.55
N ARG A 75 -0.17 14.89 -6.09
CA ARG A 75 -0.40 16.34 -6.10
C ARG A 75 -0.63 16.83 -7.54
N PRO A 76 -1.63 17.70 -7.77
CA PRO A 76 -2.04 18.11 -9.11
C PRO A 76 -0.90 18.82 -9.85
N PRO A 77 -0.75 18.59 -11.16
CA PRO A 77 0.27 19.24 -11.95
C PRO A 77 -0.02 20.74 -12.02
N ASN A 78 0.87 21.56 -11.44
CA ASN A 78 0.91 22.97 -11.73
C ASN A 78 1.41 23.15 -13.18
N ARG A 79 0.99 24.23 -13.85
CA ARG A 79 1.15 24.64 -15.27
C ARG A 79 2.60 24.65 -15.82
N LYS A 80 3.57 24.15 -15.05
CA LYS A 80 5.00 24.05 -15.39
C LYS A 80 5.48 22.61 -15.68
N TYR A 81 4.68 21.57 -15.39
CA TYR A 81 5.06 20.16 -15.63
C TYR A 81 3.94 19.38 -16.32
N THR A 82 4.00 19.32 -17.67
CA THR A 82 3.00 18.76 -18.59
C THR A 82 2.78 17.25 -18.47
N PHE A 83 3.75 16.51 -17.92
CA PHE A 83 3.67 15.07 -17.74
C PHE A 83 3.58 14.73 -16.26
N GLY A 84 2.40 14.94 -15.66
CA GLY A 84 2.12 14.51 -14.29
C GLY A 84 2.76 13.16 -14.02
N TYR A 85 3.54 13.06 -12.94
CA TYR A 85 4.42 11.92 -12.64
C TYR A 85 3.57 10.68 -12.32
N LEU A 86 3.07 10.04 -13.37
CA LEU A 86 2.43 8.74 -13.36
C LEU A 86 3.49 7.68 -13.57
N ARG A 87 3.65 6.81 -12.57
CA ARG A 87 4.05 5.41 -12.73
C ARG A 87 3.20 4.61 -11.75
#